data_AF-A0A7S3NY24-F1
#
_entry.id   AF-A0A7S3NY24-F1
#
_cell.length_a   1.000
_cell.length_b   1.000
_cell.length_c   1.000
_cell.angle_alpha   90.00
_cell.angle_beta   90.00
_cell.angle_gamma   90.00
#
_symmetry.space_group_name_H-M   'P 1'
#
loop_
_entity.id
_entity.type
_entity.pdbx_description
1 polymer ?
#
loop_
_entity_poly.entity_id
_entity_poly.type
_entity_poly.pdbx_seq_one_letter_code
_entity_poly.pdbx_strand_id
1 'polypeptide(L)'
;ESIGFIEYAKYYELIGRVDITQKILEKARKNFAGDWKVFFESVLTLLRNGLFDKAEVLVKESLKNHSINGRLWATLIQLKHAKVKNAEDSAKAYAVFLKATQKIPKSGEVWC
;
A
#
# COMPACT_ATOMS: atom_id res chain seq x y z
N GLU A 1 -2.91 -4.74 -20.55
CA GLU A 1 -1.90 -4.20 -19.62
C GLU A 1 -2.60 -3.60 -18.40
N SER A 2 -1.99 -3.70 -17.21
CA SER A 2 -2.54 -3.21 -15.95
C SER A 2 -2.67 -1.68 -15.89
N ILE A 3 -1.82 -0.96 -16.64
CA ILE A 3 -1.74 0.51 -16.59
C ILE A 3 -3.03 1.19 -17.05
N GLY A 4 -3.73 0.63 -18.04
CA GLY A 4 -5.01 1.18 -18.49
C GLY A 4 -6.08 1.15 -17.38
N PHE A 5 -6.08 0.13 -16.53
CA PHE A 5 -6.98 0.07 -15.36
C PHE A 5 -6.60 1.11 -14.30
N ILE A 6 -5.31 1.33 -14.08
CA ILE A 6 -4.80 2.33 -13.13
C ILE A 6 -5.22 3.73 -13.56
N GLU A 7 -4.98 4.10 -14.82
CA GLU A 7 -5.34 5.43 -15.32
C GLU A 7 -6.86 5.63 -15.36
N TYR A 8 -7.63 4.59 -15.70
CA TYR A 8 -9.08 4.64 -15.64
C TYR A 8 -9.60 4.82 -14.21
N ALA A 9 -8.98 4.17 -13.22
CA ALA A 9 -9.32 4.34 -11.82
C ALA A 9 -9.02 5.76 -11.31
N LYS A 10 -7.85 6.31 -11.68
CA LYS A 10 -7.45 7.68 -11.31
C LYS A 10 -8.40 8.73 -11.86
N TYR A 11 -8.92 8.55 -13.08
CA TYR A 11 -9.96 9.43 -13.62
C TYR A 11 -11.18 9.53 -12.70
N TYR A 12 -11.71 8.39 -12.23
CA TYR A 12 -12.84 8.39 -11.30
C TYR A 12 -12.49 8.95 -9.92
N GLU A 13 -11.25 8.74 -9.47
CA GLU A 13 -10.78 9.32 -8.21
C GLU A 13 -10.78 10.86 -8.29
N LEU A 14 -10.29 11.42 -9.39
CA LEU A 14 -10.23 12.86 -9.64
C LEU A 14 -11.60 13.53 -9.65
N ILE A 15 -12.64 12.84 -10.12
CA ILE A 15 -14.03 13.34 -10.10
C ILE A 15 -14.79 12.96 -8.81
N GLY A 16 -14.09 12.49 -7.78
CA GLY A 16 -14.65 12.18 -6.46
C GLY A 16 -15.43 10.86 -6.37
N ARG A 17 -15.36 10.01 -7.40
CA ARG A 17 -16.06 8.71 -7.48
C ARG A 17 -15.20 7.57 -6.94
N VAL A 18 -14.81 7.70 -5.67
CA VAL A 18 -13.93 6.76 -4.95
C VAL A 18 -14.54 5.34 -4.86
N ASP A 19 -15.87 5.24 -4.88
CA ASP A 19 -16.59 3.97 -4.94
C ASP A 19 -16.31 3.19 -6.23
N ILE A 20 -16.28 3.90 -7.37
CA ILE A 20 -15.97 3.33 -8.68
C ILE A 20 -14.48 3.01 -8.77
N THR A 21 -13.61 3.92 -8.33
CA THR A 21 -12.16 3.72 -8.28
C THR A 21 -11.80 2.41 -7.58
N GLN A 22 -12.38 2.15 -6.40
CA GLN A 22 -12.15 0.92 -5.66
C GLN A 22 -12.57 -0.33 -6.45
N LYS A 23 -13.73 -0.30 -7.11
CA LYS A 23 -14.22 -1.43 -7.94
C LYS A 23 -13.30 -1.70 -9.13
N ILE A 24 -12.83 -0.65 -9.82
CA ILE A 24 -11.90 -0.78 -10.96
C ILE A 24 -10.59 -1.40 -10.49
N LEU A 25 -10.01 -0.88 -9.41
CA LEU A 25 -8.75 -1.38 -8.87
C LEU A 25 -8.87 -2.79 -8.30
N GLU A 26 -10.00 -3.15 -7.69
CA GLU A 26 -10.26 -4.53 -7.27
C GLU A 26 -10.31 -5.49 -8.45
N LYS A 27 -11.01 -5.13 -9.52
CA LYS A 27 -11.02 -5.90 -10.77
C LYS A 27 -9.62 -6.01 -11.36
N ALA A 28 -8.84 -4.94 -11.33
CA ALA A 28 -7.47 -4.93 -11.80
C ALA A 28 -6.57 -5.87 -10.97
N ARG A 29 -6.69 -5.88 -9.63
CA ARG A 29 -5.93 -6.80 -8.76
C ARG A 29 -6.26 -8.27 -9.04
N LYS A 30 -7.52 -8.57 -9.36
CA LYS A 30 -7.96 -9.91 -9.77
C LYS A 30 -7.37 -10.32 -11.11
N ASN A 31 -7.38 -9.42 -12.09
CA ASN A 31 -6.90 -9.70 -13.46
C ASN A 31 -5.37 -9.70 -13.58
N PHE A 32 -4.68 -8.95 -12.72
CA PHE A 32 -3.23 -8.73 -12.78
C PHE A 32 -2.58 -8.99 -11.42
N ALA A 33 -2.86 -10.15 -10.82
CA ALA A 33 -2.39 -10.52 -9.48
C ALA A 33 -0.85 -10.51 -9.31
N GLY A 34 -0.10 -10.67 -10.41
CA GLY A 34 1.37 -10.58 -10.40
C GLY A 34 1.92 -9.16 -10.47
N ASP A 35 1.11 -8.16 -10.83
CA ASP A 35 1.58 -6.78 -10.99
C ASP A 35 1.40 -5.96 -9.71
N TRP A 36 2.49 -5.85 -8.97
CA TRP A 36 2.55 -5.07 -7.72
C TRP A 36 2.07 -3.62 -7.88
N LYS A 37 2.17 -3.01 -9.08
CA LYS A 37 1.77 -1.61 -9.29
C LYS A 37 0.29 -1.40 -9.05
N VAL A 38 -0.54 -2.37 -9.41
CA VAL A 38 -2.00 -2.31 -9.19
C VAL A 38 -2.31 -2.33 -7.71
N PHE A 39 -1.63 -3.19 -6.94
CA PHE A 39 -1.76 -3.28 -5.49
C PHE A 39 -1.28 -1.98 -4.82
N PHE A 40 -0.12 -1.48 -5.24
CA PHE A 40 0.43 -0.23 -4.71
C PHE A 40 -0.49 0.97 -4.99
N GLU A 41 -0.98 1.12 -6.23
CA GLU A 41 -1.95 2.17 -6.55
C GLU A 41 -3.26 2.05 -5.75
N SER A 42 -3.73 0.82 -5.52
CA SER A 42 -4.89 0.57 -4.66
C SER A 42 -4.67 1.05 -3.23
N VAL A 43 -3.48 0.80 -2.68
CA VAL A 43 -3.10 1.30 -1.35
C VAL A 43 -3.04 2.83 -1.35
N LEU A 44 -2.37 3.44 -2.34
CA LEU A 44 -2.24 4.90 -2.43
C LEU A 44 -3.60 5.59 -2.58
N THR A 45 -4.51 5.02 -3.37
CA THR A 45 -5.88 5.52 -3.50
C THR A 45 -6.58 5.55 -2.14
N LEU A 46 -6.49 4.48 -1.36
CA LEU A 46 -7.08 4.44 -0.02
C LEU A 46 -6.48 5.50 0.90
N LEU A 47 -5.16 5.71 0.84
CA LEU A 47 -4.47 6.74 1.62
C LEU A 47 -4.90 8.16 1.24
N ARG A 48 -4.94 8.50 -0.05
CA ARG A 48 -5.37 9.82 -0.53
C ARG A 48 -6.80 10.16 -0.13
N ASN A 49 -7.64 9.14 0.03
CA ASN A 49 -9.04 9.29 0.43
C ASN A 49 -9.26 9.12 1.95
N GLY A 50 -8.19 9.14 2.76
CA GLY A 50 -8.28 9.06 4.22
C GLY A 50 -8.71 7.70 4.78
N LEU A 51 -8.75 6.66 3.95
CA LEU A 51 -9.16 5.30 4.32
C LEU A 51 -7.99 4.49 4.90
N PHE A 52 -7.33 5.03 5.93
CA PHE A 52 -6.06 4.52 6.46
C PHE A 52 -6.12 3.07 6.95
N ASP A 53 -7.22 2.65 7.60
CA ASP A 53 -7.35 1.28 8.10
C ASP A 53 -7.48 0.27 6.95
N LYS A 54 -8.24 0.62 5.91
CA LYS A 54 -8.34 -0.20 4.69
C LYS A 54 -6.99 -0.25 3.97
N ALA A 55 -6.27 0.87 3.90
CA ALA A 55 -4.94 0.93 3.30
C ALA A 55 -3.96 0.00 4.04
N GLU A 56 -4.00 0.00 5.38
CA GLU A 56 -3.16 -0.86 6.21
C GLU A 56 -3.44 -2.35 5.98
N VAL A 57 -4.72 -2.74 5.93
CA VAL A 57 -5.10 -4.12 5.62
C VAL A 57 -4.59 -4.51 4.23
N LEU A 58 -4.85 -3.66 3.23
CA LEU A 58 -4.50 -3.97 1.85
C LEU A 58 -2.98 -4.03 1.62
N VAL A 59 -2.18 -3.15 2.24
CA VAL A 59 -0.71 -3.21 2.08
C VAL A 59 -0.15 -4.47 2.73
N LYS A 60 -0.68 -4.89 3.89
CA LYS A 60 -0.29 -6.16 4.53
C LYS A 60 -0.64 -7.37 3.65
N GLU A 61 -1.81 -7.36 3.02
CA GLU A 61 -2.20 -8.41 2.08
C GLU A 61 -1.31 -8.42 0.83
N SER A 62 -1.03 -7.24 0.27
CA SER A 62 -0.16 -7.07 -0.90
C SER A 62 1.25 -7.61 -0.64
N LEU A 63 1.78 -7.38 0.57
CA LEU A 63 3.09 -7.87 0.99
C LEU A 63 3.16 -9.41 1.14
N LYS A 64 2.03 -10.12 1.21
CA LYS A 64 2.04 -11.61 1.18
C LYS A 64 2.53 -12.13 -0.18
N ASN A 65 2.14 -11.47 -1.27
CA ASN A 65 2.46 -11.88 -2.64
C ASN A 65 3.60 -11.06 -3.27
N HIS A 66 3.83 -9.82 -2.79
CA HIS A 66 4.83 -8.90 -3.31
C HIS A 66 5.86 -8.50 -2.24
N SER A 67 6.33 -9.49 -1.47
CA SER A 67 7.13 -9.26 -0.26
C SER A 67 8.49 -8.58 -0.47
N ILE A 68 8.99 -8.51 -1.70
CA ILE A 68 10.27 -7.86 -2.05
C ILE A 68 10.10 -6.39 -2.48
N ASN A 69 8.86 -5.87 -2.51
CA ASN A 69 8.60 -4.52 -2.97
C ASN A 69 8.86 -3.48 -1.87
N GLY A 70 9.87 -2.63 -2.07
CA GLY A 70 10.25 -1.58 -1.11
C GLY A 70 9.14 -0.57 -0.83
N ARG A 71 8.46 -0.07 -1.87
CA ARG A 71 7.36 0.90 -1.73
C ARG A 71 6.20 0.42 -0.85
N LEU A 72 5.80 -0.85 -0.99
CA LEU A 72 4.78 -1.43 -0.13
C LEU A 72 5.25 -1.50 1.33
N TRP A 73 6.50 -1.88 1.58
CA TRP A 73 7.08 -1.87 2.93
C TRP A 73 7.18 -0.46 3.51
N ALA A 74 7.71 0.49 2.75
CA ALA A 74 7.81 1.90 3.12
C ALA A 74 6.44 2.47 3.51
N THR A 75 5.41 2.16 2.72
CA THR A 75 4.04 2.59 3.00
C THR A 75 3.50 2.00 4.30
N LEU A 76 3.75 0.71 4.57
CA LEU A 76 3.33 0.08 5.82
C LEU A 76 4.08 0.67 7.03
N ILE A 77 5.37 0.95 6.90
CA ILE A 77 6.18 1.60 7.94
C ILE A 77 5.61 2.99 8.24
N GLN A 78 5.39 3.81 7.21
CA GLN A 78 4.82 5.16 7.35
C GLN A 78 3.43 5.12 8.02
N LEU A 79 2.55 4.19 7.60
CA LEU A 79 1.24 3.99 8.23
C LEU A 79 1.36 3.64 9.71
N LYS A 80 2.35 2.82 10.09
CA LYS A 80 2.57 2.43 11.48
C LYS A 80 3.11 3.58 12.31
N HIS A 81 4.06 4.34 11.78
CA HIS A 81 4.60 5.53 12.43
C HIS A 81 3.53 6.61 12.62
N ALA A 82 2.68 6.85 11.64
CA ALA A 82 1.59 7.83 11.73
C ALA A 82 0.55 7.50 12.82
N LYS A 83 0.47 6.25 13.27
CA LYS A 83 -0.44 5.79 14.32
C LYS A 83 0.18 5.77 15.72
N VAL A 84 1.46 6.14 15.88
CA VAL A 84 2.15 6.10 17.18
C VAL A 84 1.57 7.14 18.14
N LYS A 85 1.04 6.68 19.28
CA LYS A 85 0.56 7.56 20.36
C LYS A 85 1.30 7.38 21.67
N ASN A 86 1.98 6.25 21.84
CA ASN A 86 2.67 5.86 23.07
C ASN A 86 3.88 4.95 22.74
N ALA A 87 4.62 4.56 23.78
CA ALA A 87 5.79 3.69 23.65
C ALA A 87 5.47 2.29 23.07
N GLU A 88 4.29 1.74 23.36
CA GLU A 88 3.87 0.43 22.84
C GLU A 88 3.65 0.49 21.32
N ASP A 89 2.98 1.53 20.83
CA ASP A 89 2.78 1.74 19.39
C ASP A 89 4.10 1.99 18.67
N SER A 90 5.01 2.73 19.31
CA SER A 90 6.37 2.95 18.81
C SER A 90 7.12 1.62 18.64
N ALA A 91 7.05 0.73 19.64
CA ALA A 91 7.65 -0.60 19.55
C ALA A 91 7.04 -1.44 18.41
N LYS A 92 5.71 -1.34 18.19
CA LYS A 92 5.04 -2.01 17.05
C LYS A 92 5.50 -1.46 15.70
N ALA A 93 5.67 -0.15 15.56
CA ALA A 93 6.19 0.47 14.34
C ALA A 93 7.65 0.06 14.07
N TYR A 94 8.49 0.07 15.11
CA TYR A 94 9.87 -0.37 15.03
C TYR A 94 9.99 -1.85 14.63
N ALA A 95 9.15 -2.73 15.17
CA ALA A 95 9.12 -4.14 14.78
C ALA A 95 8.79 -4.35 13.29
N VAL A 96 7.92 -3.52 12.72
CA VAL A 96 7.60 -3.54 11.29
C VAL A 96 8.80 -3.07 10.46
N PHE A 97 9.47 -2.00 10.87
CA PHE A 97 10.70 -1.53 10.23
C PHE A 97 11.80 -2.61 10.25
N LEU A 98 12.07 -3.22 11.40
CA LEU A 98 13.03 -4.32 11.51
C LEU A 98 12.68 -5.50 10.60
N LYS A 99 11.41 -5.86 10.51
CA LYS A 99 10.96 -6.93 9.60
C LYS A 99 11.23 -6.56 8.14
N ALA A 100 11.01 -5.30 7.76
CA ALA A 100 11.26 -4.83 6.40
C ALA A 100 12.76 -4.88 6.06
N THR A 101 13.64 -4.41 6.95
CA THR A 101 15.10 -4.42 6.73
C THR A 101 15.67 -5.83 6.69
N GLN A 102 15.11 -6.77 7.46
CA GLN A 102 15.47 -8.20 7.33
C GLN A 102 15.02 -8.79 5.99
N LYS A 103 13.86 -8.37 5.47
CA LYS A 103 13.29 -8.91 4.23
C LYS A 103 13.96 -8.33 2.97
N ILE A 104 14.24 -7.04 2.96
CA ILE A 104 14.79 -6.29 1.83
C ILE A 104 15.89 -5.30 2.26
N PRO A 105 17.03 -5.78 2.78
CA PRO A 105 18.06 -4.95 3.41
C PRO A 105 18.71 -3.92 2.48
N LYS A 106 18.64 -4.11 1.15
CA LYS A 106 19.24 -3.22 0.15
C LYS A 106 18.26 -2.19 -0.42
N SER A 107 17.01 -2.17 0.03
CA SER A 107 16.00 -1.25 -0.50
C SER A 107 16.13 0.12 0.14
N GLY A 108 16.63 1.11 -0.62
CA GLY A 108 16.71 2.50 -0.15
C GLY A 108 15.36 3.08 0.28
N GLU A 109 14.26 2.65 -0.34
CA GLU A 109 12.89 3.05 0.00
C GLU A 109 12.47 2.66 1.43
N VAL A 110 13.09 1.64 2.03
CA VAL A 110 12.81 1.22 3.42
C VAL A 110 13.64 2.00 4.43
N TRP A 111 14.82 2.46 4.03
CA TRP A 111 15.75 3.16 4.91
C TRP A 111 15.50 4.67 4.98
N CYS A 112 14.88 5.26 3.95
CA CYS A 112 14.47 6.66 3.89
C CYS A 112 13.04 6.85 4.40
#